data_AF-A0A3M0WBH3-F1
#
_entry.id   AF-A0A3M0WBH3-F1
#
_cell.length_a   1.000
_cell.length_b   1.000
_cell.length_c   1.000
_cell.angle_alpha   90.00
_cell.angle_beta   90.00
_cell.angle_gamma   90.00
#
_symmetry.space_group_name_H-M   'P 1'
#
loop_
_entity.id
_entity.type
_entity.pdbx_description
1 polymer ?
#
loop_
_entity_poly.entity_id
_entity_poly.type
_entity_poly.pdbx_seq_one_letter_code
_entity_poly.pdbx_strand_id
1 'polypeptide(L)'
;MNWFKQQLANVAGTQEPEYGASAIQPVTKQTPQYTELKAEDLRWRDVGGTNVETAIFYFMTDDGHTALAQIIYSSVAGVHTTAQFNTKIFDHSGPGQHLWCSDPLTNFGFDDEKTGFFADNLALELSPTGDSYALKSAVNDRCLVNLTVQREAPGFQAGKDGTSYFGTDPKQPWGSIFHSFWPRCSVTGVIKTEAKEYNLKGQALFIKALQGMKPHHAAARWNFVDFTSPTYSAVLMEFTTPPSYGNTTVSIGSISKQGELLYAGPTKAKHVESKPDLECSWPEPRRVLFEWEGTGTDGKPFSASIEGDLPERTDRVDVLSHIPGFIKTIVGGVSGARPFIYQFNTKDQFKLKLGDVEEPGQLFLEATFITMPTTFKPIFRAHPSPGKGRGMGNVFRRQRKLAKDNILAISKASIRKLARRGGIRRIQSEFYDEARASIKTYLTTILHRIVQILESDGPIYEVETMMRQNVEKSRKVVKVEDVVFALKGLGKTIYGFGWYDSGAEPVAGRVSRRTLPKDSSNSEDEENIDESSDASSDEDSLVG
;
A
#
# COMPACT_ATOMS: atom_id res chain seq x y z
N MET A 1 -3.57 28.49 -10.11
CA MET A 1 -4.14 28.49 -8.75
C MET A 1 -5.03 27.27 -8.44
N ASN A 2 -5.66 26.59 -9.42
CA ASN A 2 -6.46 25.37 -9.17
C ASN A 2 -5.63 24.08 -9.06
N TRP A 3 -4.47 23.99 -9.72
CA TRP A 3 -3.61 22.81 -9.67
C TRP A 3 -2.98 22.55 -8.28
N PHE A 4 -2.62 23.63 -7.57
CA PHE A 4 -2.03 23.55 -6.23
C PHE A 4 -3.06 23.14 -5.17
N LYS A 5 -4.33 23.54 -5.36
CA LYS A 5 -5.46 23.08 -4.53
C LYS A 5 -5.77 21.61 -4.77
N GLN A 6 -5.61 21.11 -5.99
CA GLN A 6 -5.80 19.70 -6.34
C GLN A 6 -4.68 18.83 -5.75
N GLN A 7 -3.42 19.28 -5.81
CA GLN A 7 -2.31 18.60 -5.11
C GLN A 7 -2.48 18.62 -3.58
N LEU A 8 -2.92 19.73 -2.99
CA LEU A 8 -3.20 19.81 -1.55
C LEU A 8 -4.38 18.94 -1.12
N ALA A 9 -5.46 18.88 -1.91
CA ALA A 9 -6.59 17.96 -1.70
C ALA A 9 -6.14 16.50 -1.79
N ASN A 10 -5.28 16.19 -2.77
CA ASN A 10 -4.68 14.86 -2.94
C ASN A 10 -3.79 14.49 -1.75
N VAL A 11 -3.16 15.44 -1.05
CA VAL A 11 -2.28 15.19 0.11
C VAL A 11 -3.01 15.23 1.45
N ALA A 12 -4.08 16.02 1.58
CA ALA A 12 -4.76 16.28 2.85
C ALA A 12 -6.01 15.41 3.11
N GLY A 13 -6.37 14.50 2.20
CA GLY A 13 -7.54 13.63 2.32
C GLY A 13 -8.83 14.39 2.61
N THR A 14 -9.13 15.35 1.75
CA THR A 14 -10.49 15.88 1.59
C THR A 14 -11.36 14.83 0.90
N GLN A 15 -12.66 14.80 1.20
CA GLN A 15 -13.62 13.96 0.47
C GLN A 15 -13.46 14.19 -1.04
N GLU A 16 -13.23 13.11 -1.80
CA GLU A 16 -13.12 13.22 -3.27
C GLU A 16 -14.42 13.80 -3.83
N PRO A 17 -14.33 14.63 -4.89
CA PRO A 17 -15.50 14.96 -5.70
C PRO A 17 -16.24 13.70 -6.16
N GLU A 18 -17.56 13.76 -6.24
CA GLU A 18 -18.34 12.71 -6.88
C GLU A 18 -18.19 12.83 -8.41
N TYR A 19 -17.37 11.97 -9.00
CA TYR A 19 -17.12 11.92 -10.45
C TYR A 19 -18.17 11.07 -11.19
N GLY A 20 -18.72 10.06 -10.53
CA GLY A 20 -19.72 9.13 -11.07
C GLY A 20 -19.13 7.91 -11.79
N ALA A 21 -19.99 6.95 -12.13
CA ALA A 21 -19.59 5.65 -12.70
C ALA A 21 -18.94 5.74 -14.10
N SER A 22 -19.11 6.85 -14.81
CA SER A 22 -18.43 7.10 -16.09
C SER A 22 -16.95 7.44 -15.93
N ALA A 23 -16.52 7.87 -14.74
CA ALA A 23 -15.15 8.25 -14.44
C ALA A 23 -14.23 7.06 -14.14
N ILE A 24 -14.76 5.84 -14.19
CA ILE A 24 -13.97 4.61 -14.29
C ILE A 24 -14.22 3.98 -15.65
N GLN A 25 -13.15 3.50 -16.26
CA GLN A 25 -13.18 2.68 -17.47
C GLN A 25 -12.73 1.26 -17.07
N PRO A 26 -13.67 0.38 -16.68
CA PRO A 26 -13.35 -0.97 -16.23
C PRO A 26 -12.65 -1.77 -17.33
N VAL A 27 -11.61 -2.51 -16.95
CA VAL A 27 -10.91 -3.42 -17.85
C VAL A 27 -11.84 -4.48 -18.47
N THR A 28 -12.88 -4.89 -17.74
CA THR A 28 -13.88 -5.88 -18.19
C THR A 28 -14.75 -5.40 -19.34
N LYS A 29 -14.73 -4.11 -19.69
CA LYS A 29 -15.42 -3.55 -20.87
C LYS A 29 -14.54 -3.49 -22.11
N GLN A 30 -13.26 -3.86 -22.01
CA GLN A 30 -12.36 -3.89 -23.15
C GLN A 30 -12.61 -5.16 -24.00
N THR A 31 -12.26 -5.08 -25.28
CA THR A 31 -12.29 -6.21 -26.21
C THR A 31 -10.87 -6.46 -26.73
N PRO A 32 -10.37 -7.71 -26.79
CA PRO A 32 -11.04 -8.97 -26.39
C PRO A 32 -11.28 -9.06 -24.88
N GLN A 33 -12.06 -10.05 -24.43
CA GLN A 33 -12.38 -10.29 -22.99
C GLN A 33 -11.12 -10.44 -22.13
N TYR A 34 -10.10 -11.11 -22.68
CA TYR A 34 -8.79 -11.28 -22.07
C TYR A 34 -7.72 -11.35 -23.18
N THR A 35 -6.48 -11.18 -22.77
CA THR A 35 -5.29 -11.42 -23.59
C THR A 35 -4.36 -12.39 -22.87
N GLU A 36 -3.78 -13.33 -23.60
CA GLU A 36 -2.73 -14.20 -23.09
C GLU A 36 -1.43 -13.39 -22.93
N LEU A 37 -0.71 -13.60 -21.83
CA LEU A 37 0.47 -12.82 -21.49
C LEU A 37 1.66 -13.18 -22.37
N LYS A 38 2.35 -12.15 -22.82
CA LYS A 38 3.68 -12.21 -23.39
C LYS A 38 4.71 -11.77 -22.35
N ALA A 39 5.99 -12.01 -22.63
CA ALA A 39 7.09 -11.57 -21.75
C ALA A 39 7.06 -10.05 -21.50
N GLU A 40 6.67 -9.25 -22.50
CA GLU A 40 6.54 -7.79 -22.39
C GLU A 40 5.48 -7.34 -21.37
N ASP A 41 4.44 -8.13 -21.15
CA ASP A 41 3.37 -7.81 -20.20
C ASP A 41 3.85 -7.93 -18.74
N LEU A 42 4.91 -8.70 -18.50
CA LEU A 42 5.52 -8.94 -17.19
C LEU A 42 6.47 -7.82 -16.74
N ARG A 43 6.77 -6.86 -17.62
CA ARG A 43 7.72 -5.79 -17.35
C ARG A 43 7.27 -4.88 -16.21
N TRP A 44 8.19 -4.52 -15.33
CA TRP A 44 7.99 -3.46 -14.32
C TRP A 44 7.67 -2.13 -15.01
N ARG A 45 6.50 -1.59 -14.68
CA ARG A 45 5.88 -0.41 -15.27
C ARG A 45 6.14 0.78 -14.36
N ASP A 46 7.26 1.46 -14.56
CA ASP A 46 7.48 2.77 -13.94
C ASP A 46 6.56 3.82 -14.60
N VAL A 47 5.33 3.90 -14.12
CA VAL A 47 4.29 4.80 -14.66
C VAL A 47 4.42 6.25 -14.15
N GLY A 48 5.48 6.57 -13.41
CA GLY A 48 5.67 7.88 -12.78
C GLY A 48 4.61 8.20 -11.73
N GLY A 49 4.72 9.38 -11.11
CA GLY A 49 3.76 9.83 -10.09
C GLY A 49 3.75 8.97 -8.83
N THR A 50 2.60 8.89 -8.15
CA THR A 50 2.44 8.04 -6.96
C THR A 50 1.83 6.71 -7.37
N ASN A 51 2.60 5.63 -7.26
CA ASN A 51 2.17 4.29 -7.64
C ASN A 51 2.79 3.23 -6.73
N VAL A 52 2.16 2.07 -6.71
CA VAL A 52 2.67 0.85 -6.09
C VAL A 52 2.56 -0.26 -7.12
N GLU A 53 3.67 -0.86 -7.47
CA GLU A 53 3.76 -2.05 -8.32
C GLU A 53 4.25 -3.24 -7.51
N THR A 54 3.69 -4.41 -7.72
CA THR A 54 4.00 -5.62 -6.96
C THR A 54 4.18 -6.84 -7.86
N ALA A 55 5.08 -7.71 -7.42
CA ALA A 55 5.17 -9.10 -7.84
C ALA A 55 4.81 -9.96 -6.63
N ILE A 56 3.71 -10.71 -6.72
CA ILE A 56 3.14 -11.45 -5.60
C ILE A 56 3.07 -12.92 -5.98
N PHE A 57 3.57 -13.78 -5.11
CA PHE A 57 3.48 -15.22 -5.21
C PHE A 57 2.70 -15.74 -4.00
N TYR A 58 1.64 -16.50 -4.27
CA TYR A 58 0.94 -17.31 -3.27
C TYR A 58 1.33 -18.76 -3.47
N PHE A 59 1.51 -19.49 -2.38
CA PHE A 59 1.93 -20.89 -2.38
C PHE A 59 0.98 -21.74 -1.57
N MET A 60 0.59 -22.88 -2.13
CA MET A 60 -0.20 -23.93 -1.49
C MET A 60 0.54 -25.26 -1.67
N THR A 61 1.11 -25.77 -0.59
CA THR A 61 2.03 -26.92 -0.64
C THR A 61 1.29 -28.25 -0.51
N ASP A 62 1.91 -29.32 -1.03
CA ASP A 62 1.39 -30.68 -0.95
C ASP A 62 1.17 -31.15 0.51
N ASP A 63 1.94 -30.61 1.46
CA ASP A 63 1.81 -30.89 2.90
C ASP A 63 0.81 -29.97 3.62
N GLY A 64 0.12 -29.10 2.87
CA GLY A 64 -1.00 -28.29 3.35
C GLY A 64 -0.60 -27.00 4.06
N HIS A 65 0.61 -26.50 3.83
CA HIS A 65 1.04 -25.15 4.22
C HIS A 65 0.61 -24.11 3.18
N THR A 66 0.39 -22.88 3.65
CA THR A 66 0.19 -21.71 2.79
C THR A 66 1.27 -20.69 3.10
N ALA A 67 1.81 -20.09 2.05
CA ALA A 67 2.80 -19.03 2.18
C ALA A 67 2.59 -17.95 1.12
N LEU A 68 3.23 -16.81 1.33
CA LEU A 68 3.28 -15.70 0.39
C LEU A 68 4.71 -15.16 0.33
N ALA A 69 5.15 -14.78 -0.87
CA ALA A 69 6.30 -13.91 -1.09
C ALA A 69 5.89 -12.75 -1.99
N GLN A 70 6.30 -11.53 -1.64
CA GLN A 70 5.89 -10.33 -2.36
C GLN A 70 7.03 -9.33 -2.43
N ILE A 71 7.31 -8.84 -3.63
CA ILE A 71 8.13 -7.65 -3.85
C ILE A 71 7.19 -6.47 -4.08
N ILE A 72 7.43 -5.37 -3.39
CA ILE A 72 6.72 -4.11 -3.56
C ILE A 72 7.72 -3.06 -4.04
N TYR A 73 7.44 -2.43 -5.17
CA TYR A 73 8.10 -1.24 -5.65
C TYR A 73 7.13 -0.05 -5.56
N SER A 74 7.47 0.95 -4.76
CA SER A 74 6.61 2.12 -4.53
C SER A 74 7.31 3.39 -4.97
N SER A 75 6.62 4.19 -5.78
CA SER A 75 7.03 5.56 -6.10
C SER A 75 6.10 6.54 -5.40
N VAL A 76 6.65 7.51 -4.68
CA VAL A 76 5.92 8.62 -4.06
C VAL A 76 6.19 9.89 -4.85
N ALA A 77 5.13 10.38 -5.51
CA ALA A 77 5.15 11.58 -6.36
C ALA A 77 6.23 11.60 -7.46
N GLY A 78 6.82 10.45 -7.82
CA GLY A 78 7.94 10.36 -8.76
C GLY A 78 9.26 10.94 -8.23
N VAL A 79 9.35 11.22 -6.93
CA VAL A 79 10.52 11.86 -6.30
C VAL A 79 11.29 10.89 -5.42
N HIS A 80 10.56 9.97 -4.76
CA HIS A 80 11.17 9.00 -3.86
C HIS A 80 10.64 7.61 -4.18
N THR A 81 11.56 6.68 -4.44
CA THR A 81 11.26 5.27 -4.67
C THR A 81 11.71 4.45 -3.46
N THR A 82 10.89 3.49 -3.08
CA THR A 82 11.18 2.54 -2.01
C THR A 82 10.82 1.15 -2.49
N ALA A 83 11.56 0.14 -2.04
CA ALA A 83 11.21 -1.25 -2.28
C ALA A 83 11.19 -2.04 -0.98
N GLN A 84 10.32 -3.05 -0.93
CA GLN A 84 10.09 -3.92 0.22
C GLN A 84 9.96 -5.36 -0.24
N PHE A 85 10.51 -6.30 0.53
CA PHE A 85 10.24 -7.72 0.36
C PHE A 85 9.48 -8.25 1.56
N ASN A 86 8.33 -8.85 1.29
CA ASN A 86 7.48 -9.47 2.31
C ASN A 86 7.47 -10.98 2.11
N THR A 87 7.60 -11.73 3.19
CA THR A 87 7.36 -13.18 3.23
C THR A 87 6.43 -13.50 4.37
N LYS A 88 5.42 -14.32 4.11
CA LYS A 88 4.47 -14.82 5.11
C LYS A 88 4.41 -16.33 5.07
N ILE A 89 4.53 -16.98 6.22
CA ILE A 89 4.16 -18.38 6.40
C ILE A 89 2.93 -18.39 7.31
N PHE A 90 1.80 -18.85 6.78
CA PHE A 90 0.57 -18.97 7.54
C PHE A 90 0.67 -20.16 8.50
N ASP A 91 0.12 -19.99 9.70
CA ASP A 91 0.15 -20.97 10.79
C ASP A 91 1.55 -21.62 11.06
N HIS A 92 2.62 -20.82 10.96
CA HIS A 92 4.04 -21.17 11.14
C HIS A 92 4.33 -22.08 12.34
N SER A 93 3.72 -21.79 13.51
CA SER A 93 3.95 -22.49 14.78
C SER A 93 2.68 -23.13 15.37
N GLY A 94 1.62 -23.25 14.57
CA GLY A 94 0.28 -23.71 14.99
C GLY A 94 -0.82 -22.69 14.67
N PRO A 95 -2.10 -23.02 14.92
CA PRO A 95 -3.23 -22.18 14.56
C PRO A 95 -3.12 -20.75 15.09
N GLY A 96 -3.21 -19.76 14.21
CA GLY A 96 -3.19 -18.34 14.57
C GLY A 96 -1.80 -17.75 14.85
N GLN A 97 -0.73 -18.48 14.55
CA GLN A 97 0.65 -17.99 14.65
C GLN A 97 1.27 -17.91 13.26
N HIS A 98 1.29 -16.72 12.66
CA HIS A 98 1.93 -16.50 11.35
C HIS A 98 3.36 -16.00 11.54
N LEU A 99 4.28 -16.45 10.69
CA LEU A 99 5.56 -15.77 10.51
C LEU A 99 5.38 -14.70 9.44
N TRP A 100 5.71 -13.46 9.78
CA TRP A 100 5.69 -12.32 8.87
C TRP A 100 7.06 -11.62 8.90
N CYS A 101 7.73 -11.65 7.75
CA CYS A 101 8.96 -10.91 7.48
C CYS A 101 8.63 -9.81 6.47
N SER A 102 9.03 -8.57 6.76
CA SER A 102 8.81 -7.40 5.92
C SER A 102 10.04 -6.52 6.01
N ASP A 103 10.82 -6.55 4.95
CA ASP A 103 12.20 -6.11 4.96
C ASP A 103 12.43 -5.07 3.86
N PRO A 104 12.90 -3.86 4.21
CA PRO A 104 13.20 -2.82 3.23
C PRO A 104 14.39 -3.24 2.36
N LEU A 105 14.32 -2.94 1.07
CA LEU A 105 15.37 -3.29 0.10
C LEU A 105 16.25 -2.09 -0.21
N THR A 106 17.55 -2.35 -0.43
CA THR A 106 18.57 -1.38 -0.82
C THR A 106 19.23 -1.77 -2.14
N ASN A 107 19.80 -0.78 -2.84
CA ASN A 107 20.45 -0.95 -4.15
C ASN A 107 19.59 -1.74 -5.16
N PHE A 108 18.29 -1.48 -5.15
CA PHE A 108 17.34 -2.21 -5.97
C PHE A 108 17.25 -1.66 -7.40
N GLY A 109 16.90 -2.54 -8.33
CA GLY A 109 16.71 -2.23 -9.73
C GLY A 109 16.03 -3.36 -10.49
N PHE A 110 16.00 -3.21 -11.81
CA PHE A 110 15.42 -4.18 -12.73
C PHE A 110 16.50 -4.60 -13.73
N ASP A 111 16.40 -5.83 -14.23
CA ASP A 111 17.18 -6.26 -15.39
C ASP A 111 16.87 -5.40 -16.63
N ASP A 112 17.68 -5.54 -17.68
CA ASP A 112 17.56 -4.73 -18.90
C ASP A 112 16.16 -4.85 -19.55
N GLU A 113 15.60 -6.06 -19.52
CA GLU A 113 14.26 -6.35 -20.04
C GLU A 113 13.13 -5.89 -19.10
N LYS A 114 13.47 -5.48 -17.87
CA LYS A 114 12.56 -5.10 -16.79
C LYS A 114 11.59 -6.19 -16.38
N THR A 115 11.88 -7.45 -16.61
CA THR A 115 11.03 -8.59 -16.21
C THR A 115 11.48 -9.23 -14.90
N GLY A 116 12.74 -8.98 -14.50
CA GLY A 116 13.32 -9.32 -13.21
C GLY A 116 13.40 -8.14 -12.24
N PHE A 117 13.83 -8.44 -11.01
CA PHE A 117 14.06 -7.47 -9.94
C PHE A 117 15.28 -7.89 -9.12
N PHE A 118 16.18 -6.97 -8.83
CA PHE A 118 17.32 -7.22 -7.95
C PHE A 118 17.40 -6.19 -6.83
N ALA A 119 18.02 -6.58 -5.72
CA ALA A 119 18.43 -5.73 -4.62
C ALA A 119 19.60 -6.41 -3.89
N ASP A 120 20.20 -5.74 -2.89
CA ASP A 120 21.18 -6.41 -2.03
C ASP A 120 20.54 -7.66 -1.40
N ASN A 121 21.17 -8.81 -1.60
CA ASN A 121 20.71 -10.12 -1.10
C ASN A 121 19.32 -10.57 -1.59
N LEU A 122 18.80 -10.01 -2.68
CA LEU A 122 17.55 -10.46 -3.30
C LEU A 122 17.62 -10.44 -4.83
N ALA A 123 17.12 -11.51 -5.45
CA ALA A 123 16.97 -11.61 -6.90
C ALA A 123 15.66 -12.31 -7.26
N LEU A 124 14.93 -11.72 -8.20
CA LEU A 124 13.82 -12.32 -8.93
C LEU A 124 14.19 -12.32 -10.42
N GLU A 125 14.36 -13.51 -10.98
CA GLU A 125 14.85 -13.69 -12.35
C GLU A 125 13.81 -14.46 -13.17
N LEU A 126 13.42 -13.92 -14.32
CA LEU A 126 12.59 -14.63 -15.30
C LEU A 126 13.48 -15.53 -16.16
N SER A 127 13.04 -16.76 -16.41
CA SER A 127 13.73 -17.69 -17.31
C SER A 127 13.82 -17.11 -18.73
N PRO A 128 14.83 -17.48 -19.53
CA PRO A 128 14.92 -17.05 -20.94
C PRO A 128 13.69 -17.44 -21.77
N THR A 129 13.00 -18.51 -21.39
CA THR A 129 11.75 -18.99 -22.00
C THR A 129 10.52 -18.20 -21.55
N GLY A 130 10.63 -17.35 -20.52
CA GLY A 130 9.56 -16.47 -20.05
C GLY A 130 8.44 -17.19 -19.29
N ASP A 131 8.72 -18.36 -18.74
CA ASP A 131 7.74 -19.27 -18.14
C ASP A 131 8.09 -19.71 -16.71
N SER A 132 9.24 -19.31 -16.18
CA SER A 132 9.63 -19.61 -14.80
C SER A 132 10.28 -18.43 -14.12
N TYR A 133 9.97 -18.23 -12.84
CA TYR A 133 10.68 -17.29 -11.97
C TYR A 133 11.55 -18.04 -10.98
N ALA A 134 12.81 -17.60 -10.83
CA ALA A 134 13.66 -17.93 -9.69
C ALA A 134 13.64 -16.77 -8.70
N LEU A 135 13.23 -17.03 -7.45
CA LEU A 135 13.19 -16.05 -6.37
C LEU A 135 14.16 -16.48 -5.26
N LYS A 136 15.18 -15.66 -5.02
CA LYS A 136 16.18 -15.85 -3.96
C LYS A 136 16.20 -14.63 -3.05
N SER A 137 16.17 -14.85 -1.75
CA SER A 137 16.31 -13.79 -0.75
C SER A 137 17.09 -14.28 0.46
N ALA A 138 18.14 -13.55 0.80
CA ALA A 138 18.89 -13.64 2.05
C ALA A 138 18.88 -12.28 2.79
N VAL A 139 17.83 -11.49 2.58
CA VAL A 139 17.67 -10.16 3.21
C VAL A 139 17.46 -10.28 4.73
N ASN A 140 16.84 -11.38 5.18
CA ASN A 140 16.51 -11.62 6.59
C ASN A 140 16.76 -13.08 6.94
N ASP A 141 17.71 -13.35 7.83
CA ASP A 141 18.08 -14.73 8.23
C ASP A 141 16.94 -15.50 8.91
N ARG A 142 15.89 -14.80 9.35
CA ARG A 142 14.66 -15.43 9.88
C ARG A 142 13.74 -15.96 8.79
N CYS A 143 13.94 -15.54 7.54
CA CYS A 143 13.15 -15.87 6.37
C CYS A 143 14.04 -15.91 5.10
N LEU A 144 14.87 -16.93 4.98
CA LEU A 144 15.63 -17.17 3.75
C LEU A 144 14.72 -17.82 2.71
N VAL A 145 14.73 -17.32 1.48
CA VAL A 145 13.86 -17.78 0.39
C VAL A 145 14.74 -18.27 -0.77
N ASN A 146 14.46 -19.47 -1.27
CA ASN A 146 15.03 -19.98 -2.51
C ASN A 146 13.99 -20.83 -3.21
N LEU A 147 13.28 -20.24 -4.17
CA LEU A 147 12.12 -20.82 -4.82
C LEU A 147 12.25 -20.75 -6.34
N THR A 148 11.74 -21.78 -7.00
CA THR A 148 11.50 -21.78 -8.44
C THR A 148 10.01 -21.98 -8.67
N VAL A 149 9.39 -21.05 -9.38
CA VAL A 149 7.98 -21.07 -9.77
C VAL A 149 7.91 -21.30 -11.26
N GLN A 150 7.28 -22.38 -11.71
CA GLN A 150 7.12 -22.75 -13.11
C GLN A 150 5.65 -22.57 -13.51
N ARG A 151 5.40 -21.81 -14.56
CA ARG A 151 4.06 -21.65 -15.13
C ARG A 151 3.59 -22.96 -15.76
N GLU A 152 2.39 -23.39 -15.43
CA GLU A 152 1.78 -24.64 -15.91
C GLU A 152 0.56 -24.42 -16.81
N ALA A 153 -0.01 -23.21 -16.81
CA ALA A 153 -1.10 -22.83 -17.71
C ALA A 153 -0.82 -21.45 -18.33
N PRO A 154 -1.39 -21.11 -19.50
CA PRO A 154 -1.30 -19.79 -20.09
C PRO A 154 -1.55 -18.67 -19.07
N GLY A 155 -0.63 -17.70 -19.01
CA GLY A 155 -0.83 -16.50 -18.22
C GLY A 155 -1.84 -15.59 -18.91
N PHE A 156 -2.60 -14.80 -18.15
CA PHE A 156 -3.58 -13.89 -18.75
C PHE A 156 -3.65 -12.53 -18.06
N GLN A 157 -4.21 -11.55 -18.78
CA GLN A 157 -4.74 -10.32 -18.23
C GLN A 157 -6.13 -10.05 -18.81
N ALA A 158 -6.97 -9.33 -18.05
CA ALA A 158 -8.28 -8.90 -18.53
C ALA A 158 -8.14 -7.92 -19.71
N GLY A 159 -9.09 -7.94 -20.62
CA GLY A 159 -9.11 -6.96 -21.69
C GLY A 159 -7.89 -7.05 -22.61
N LYS A 160 -7.56 -5.92 -23.24
CA LYS A 160 -6.38 -5.78 -24.09
C LYS A 160 -5.09 -5.48 -23.33
N ASP A 161 -5.19 -4.91 -22.12
CA ASP A 161 -4.03 -4.32 -21.40
C ASP A 161 -4.01 -4.57 -19.89
N GLY A 162 -4.96 -5.35 -19.36
CA GLY A 162 -5.06 -5.67 -17.94
C GLY A 162 -5.45 -4.49 -17.04
N THR A 163 -5.78 -3.32 -17.60
CA THR A 163 -5.84 -2.06 -16.85
C THR A 163 -7.23 -1.46 -16.81
N SER A 164 -7.71 -1.17 -15.60
CA SER A 164 -8.85 -0.26 -15.38
C SER A 164 -8.33 1.16 -15.19
N TYR A 165 -8.91 2.11 -15.91
CA TYR A 165 -8.48 3.51 -15.89
C TYR A 165 -9.46 4.39 -15.12
N PHE A 166 -8.93 5.40 -14.45
CA PHE A 166 -9.69 6.37 -13.65
C PHE A 166 -9.50 7.76 -14.24
N GLY A 167 -10.59 8.44 -14.52
CA GLY A 167 -10.58 9.76 -15.15
C GLY A 167 -11.92 10.12 -15.78
N THR A 168 -12.29 11.40 -15.72
CA THR A 168 -13.44 11.93 -16.48
C THR A 168 -13.15 12.07 -17.97
N ASP A 169 -11.87 12.18 -18.35
CA ASP A 169 -11.39 12.11 -19.73
C ASP A 169 -10.66 10.77 -19.94
N PRO A 170 -11.25 9.81 -20.67
CA PRO A 170 -10.60 8.53 -20.97
C PRO A 170 -9.27 8.64 -21.72
N LYS A 171 -8.99 9.78 -22.37
CA LYS A 171 -7.71 10.02 -23.07
C LYS A 171 -6.62 10.52 -22.12
N GLN A 172 -6.98 10.96 -20.93
CA GLN A 172 -6.07 11.49 -19.91
C GLN A 172 -6.44 10.95 -18.53
N PRO A 173 -6.32 9.62 -18.31
CA PRO A 173 -6.60 9.05 -17.01
C PRO A 173 -5.59 9.57 -15.97
N TRP A 174 -6.07 9.81 -14.75
CA TRP A 174 -5.23 10.24 -13.63
C TRP A 174 -4.86 9.10 -12.68
N GLY A 175 -5.46 7.92 -12.87
CA GLY A 175 -5.21 6.75 -12.06
C GLY A 175 -5.46 5.47 -12.83
N SER A 176 -4.89 4.38 -12.33
CA SER A 176 -5.02 3.06 -12.93
C SER A 176 -4.94 1.96 -11.89
N ILE A 177 -5.57 0.83 -12.20
CA ILE A 177 -5.40 -0.44 -11.51
C ILE A 177 -5.14 -1.50 -12.59
N PHE A 178 -4.00 -2.18 -12.49
CA PHE A 178 -3.56 -3.21 -13.42
C PHE A 178 -3.34 -4.53 -12.70
N HIS A 179 -3.75 -5.64 -13.33
CA HIS A 179 -3.42 -6.99 -12.89
C HIS A 179 -3.12 -7.90 -14.08
N SER A 180 -2.14 -8.77 -13.91
CA SER A 180 -1.87 -9.91 -14.77
C SER A 180 -1.51 -11.13 -13.92
N PHE A 181 -1.80 -12.32 -14.42
CA PHE A 181 -1.80 -13.55 -13.64
C PHE A 181 -1.07 -14.67 -14.37
N TRP A 182 -0.27 -15.45 -13.63
CA TRP A 182 -0.04 -16.85 -13.96
C TRP A 182 -0.95 -17.68 -13.05
N PRO A 183 -2.12 -18.13 -13.56
CA PRO A 183 -3.20 -18.64 -12.72
C PRO A 183 -2.92 -20.02 -12.14
N ARG A 184 -1.97 -20.74 -12.73
CA ARG A 184 -1.50 -22.04 -12.25
C ARG A 184 -0.01 -22.19 -12.50
N CYS A 185 0.72 -22.40 -11.43
CA CYS A 185 2.15 -22.67 -11.43
C CYS A 185 2.44 -23.85 -10.49
N SER A 186 3.52 -24.57 -10.74
CA SER A 186 4.18 -25.35 -9.70
C SER A 186 5.23 -24.51 -9.00
N VAL A 187 5.47 -24.83 -7.73
CA VAL A 187 6.59 -24.29 -6.95
C VAL A 187 7.43 -25.43 -6.41
N THR A 188 8.74 -25.19 -6.39
CA THR A 188 9.73 -26.03 -5.69
C THR A 188 10.75 -25.14 -4.99
N GLY A 189 11.44 -25.70 -4.00
CA GLY A 189 12.45 -24.98 -3.23
C GLY A 189 12.06 -24.87 -1.77
N VAL A 190 12.64 -23.90 -1.07
CA VAL A 190 12.53 -23.79 0.39
C VAL A 190 12.32 -22.37 0.86
N ILE A 191 11.58 -22.24 1.96
CA ILE A 191 11.63 -21.09 2.84
C ILE A 191 12.21 -21.58 4.16
N LYS A 192 13.37 -21.05 4.55
CA LYS A 192 14.07 -21.44 5.76
C LYS A 192 13.92 -20.36 6.83
N THR A 193 13.58 -20.82 8.02
CA THR A 193 13.44 -20.01 9.22
C THR A 193 14.40 -20.51 10.29
N GLU A 194 14.56 -19.77 11.39
CA GLU A 194 15.37 -20.24 12.52
C GLU A 194 14.88 -21.59 13.09
N ALA A 195 13.57 -21.82 13.06
CA ALA A 195 12.95 -22.99 13.67
C ALA A 195 12.85 -24.20 12.72
N LYS A 196 12.51 -23.94 11.45
CA LYS A 196 12.15 -24.98 10.48
C LYS A 196 12.48 -24.55 9.05
N GLU A 197 12.88 -25.52 8.24
CA GLU A 197 12.90 -25.41 6.79
C GLU A 197 11.58 -25.94 6.21
N TYR A 198 10.89 -25.10 5.45
CA TYR A 198 9.64 -25.45 4.76
C TYR A 198 9.99 -25.82 3.32
N ASN A 199 9.61 -27.04 2.91
CA ASN A 199 9.72 -27.45 1.51
C ASN A 199 8.46 -26.98 0.78
N LEU A 200 8.64 -26.04 -0.16
CA LEU A 200 7.54 -25.40 -0.87
C LEU A 200 7.19 -26.18 -2.15
N LYS A 201 7.09 -27.51 -2.06
CA LYS A 201 6.60 -28.31 -3.18
C LYS A 201 5.08 -28.23 -3.23
N GLY A 202 4.52 -27.75 -4.34
CA GLY A 202 3.07 -27.71 -4.56
C GLY A 202 2.66 -26.75 -5.66
N GLN A 203 1.51 -26.11 -5.49
CA GLN A 203 0.93 -25.16 -6.42
C GLN A 203 1.24 -23.72 -6.02
N ALA A 204 1.32 -22.85 -7.02
CA ALA A 204 1.53 -21.43 -6.86
C ALA A 204 0.66 -20.61 -7.81
N LEU A 205 0.42 -19.38 -7.39
CA LEU A 205 -0.20 -18.32 -8.17
C LEU A 205 0.76 -17.14 -8.20
N PHE A 206 1.07 -16.64 -9.40
CA PHE A 206 1.80 -15.38 -9.56
C PHE A 206 0.87 -14.28 -10.04
N ILE A 207 0.94 -13.13 -9.36
CA ILE A 207 0.20 -11.92 -9.71
C ILE A 207 1.18 -10.77 -9.83
N LYS A 208 1.14 -10.10 -10.98
CA LYS A 208 1.74 -8.78 -11.12
C LYS A 208 0.63 -7.74 -11.07
N ALA A 209 0.73 -6.81 -10.13
CA ALA A 209 -0.27 -5.78 -9.93
C ALA A 209 0.36 -4.38 -9.91
N LEU A 210 -0.39 -3.39 -10.39
CA LEU A 210 0.00 -1.98 -10.28
C LEU A 210 -1.21 -1.15 -9.89
N GLN A 211 -1.04 -0.32 -8.86
CA GLN A 211 -1.99 0.69 -8.45
C GLN A 211 -1.38 2.07 -8.65
N GLY A 212 -1.82 2.77 -9.70
CA GLY A 212 -1.37 4.11 -10.09
C GLY A 212 -2.08 5.24 -9.34
N MET A 213 -2.58 4.98 -8.13
CA MET A 213 -3.30 5.97 -7.31
C MET A 213 -3.31 5.55 -5.83
N LYS A 214 -3.87 6.40 -4.96
CA LYS A 214 -3.97 6.10 -3.52
C LYS A 214 -5.02 4.99 -3.26
N PRO A 215 -4.76 4.02 -2.35
CA PRO A 215 -5.66 2.88 -2.14
C PRO A 215 -7.11 3.26 -1.83
N HIS A 216 -7.33 4.28 -0.99
CA HIS A 216 -8.67 4.73 -0.60
C HIS A 216 -9.42 5.52 -1.69
N HIS A 217 -8.73 5.93 -2.76
CA HIS A 217 -9.35 6.48 -3.97
C HIS A 217 -9.59 5.39 -5.02
N ALA A 218 -8.75 4.36 -5.04
CA ALA A 218 -8.85 3.22 -5.96
C ALA A 218 -10.07 2.34 -5.65
N ALA A 219 -10.25 1.97 -4.38
CA ALA A 219 -11.25 0.99 -3.99
C ALA A 219 -11.77 1.22 -2.55
N ALA A 220 -13.05 0.90 -2.35
CA ALA A 220 -13.68 0.83 -1.04
C ALA A 220 -13.58 -0.56 -0.41
N ARG A 221 -13.58 -1.61 -1.23
CA ARG A 221 -13.43 -3.00 -0.80
C ARG A 221 -12.83 -3.87 -1.91
N TRP A 222 -12.24 -5.00 -1.51
CA TRP A 222 -11.73 -6.04 -2.41
C TRP A 222 -12.19 -7.43 -1.97
N ASN A 223 -12.32 -8.33 -2.95
CA ASN A 223 -12.35 -9.77 -2.75
C ASN A 223 -11.23 -10.39 -3.59
N PHE A 224 -10.43 -11.23 -2.96
CA PHE A 224 -9.43 -12.05 -3.64
C PHE A 224 -9.67 -13.51 -3.29
N VAL A 225 -9.59 -14.37 -4.30
CA VAL A 225 -9.69 -15.82 -4.17
C VAL A 225 -8.58 -16.47 -4.97
N ASP A 226 -7.87 -17.36 -4.30
CA ASP A 226 -6.95 -18.32 -4.88
C ASP A 226 -7.41 -19.72 -4.44
N PHE A 227 -7.85 -20.54 -5.38
CA PHE A 227 -8.27 -21.91 -5.14
C PHE A 227 -7.38 -22.84 -5.96
N THR A 228 -6.88 -23.89 -5.32
CA THR A 228 -6.10 -24.93 -5.98
C THR A 228 -6.62 -26.31 -5.62
N SER A 229 -6.78 -27.16 -6.63
CA SER A 229 -7.04 -28.58 -6.51
C SER A 229 -6.00 -29.37 -7.31
N PRO A 230 -5.94 -30.70 -7.17
CA PRO A 230 -5.05 -31.53 -7.97
C PRO A 230 -5.11 -31.22 -9.47
N THR A 231 -6.31 -30.98 -10.02
CA THR A 231 -6.52 -30.73 -11.45
C THR A 231 -6.66 -29.25 -11.81
N TYR A 232 -7.31 -28.43 -10.97
CA TYR A 232 -7.76 -27.09 -11.33
C TYR A 232 -7.16 -26.01 -10.45
N SER A 233 -7.03 -24.81 -11.01
CA SER A 233 -6.82 -23.57 -10.24
C SER A 233 -7.87 -22.54 -10.63
N ALA A 234 -8.42 -21.85 -9.64
CA ALA A 234 -9.41 -20.79 -9.81
C ALA A 234 -8.94 -19.51 -9.13
N VAL A 235 -8.94 -18.41 -9.88
CA VAL A 235 -8.54 -17.09 -9.39
C VAL A 235 -9.71 -16.13 -9.53
N LEU A 236 -9.94 -15.28 -8.53
CA LEU A 236 -10.87 -14.16 -8.58
C LEU A 236 -10.26 -12.93 -7.92
N MET A 237 -10.31 -11.80 -8.61
CA MET A 237 -9.96 -10.47 -8.10
C MET A 237 -11.11 -9.51 -8.39
N GLU A 238 -11.82 -9.09 -7.35
CA GLU A 238 -12.92 -8.13 -7.42
C GLU A 238 -12.59 -6.90 -6.58
N PHE A 239 -12.78 -5.71 -7.11
CA PHE A 239 -12.82 -4.49 -6.31
C PHE A 239 -14.09 -3.70 -6.60
N THR A 240 -14.58 -3.02 -5.56
CA THR A 240 -15.62 -2.00 -5.70
C THR A 240 -15.01 -0.64 -5.42
N THR A 241 -15.15 0.29 -6.36
CA THR A 241 -14.64 1.66 -6.20
C THR A 241 -15.36 2.39 -5.05
N PRO A 242 -14.78 3.49 -4.53
CA PRO A 242 -15.51 4.37 -3.61
C PRO A 242 -16.75 5.01 -4.26
N PRO A 243 -17.61 5.66 -3.45
CA PRO A 243 -18.76 6.42 -3.94
C PRO A 243 -18.41 7.49 -4.98
N SER A 244 -17.19 8.02 -4.96
CA SER A 244 -16.70 9.00 -5.94
C SER A 244 -16.77 8.48 -7.38
N TYR A 245 -16.68 7.16 -7.59
CA TYR A 245 -16.79 6.50 -8.90
C TYR A 245 -18.06 5.65 -9.01
N GLY A 246 -19.11 6.00 -8.25
CA GLY A 246 -20.43 5.36 -8.35
C GLY A 246 -20.53 3.95 -7.76
N ASN A 247 -19.60 3.55 -6.88
CA ASN A 247 -19.52 2.18 -6.35
C ASN A 247 -19.46 1.12 -7.47
N THR A 248 -18.68 1.38 -8.51
CA THR A 248 -18.52 0.49 -9.65
C THR A 248 -17.71 -0.73 -9.22
N THR A 249 -18.25 -1.92 -9.48
CA THR A 249 -17.52 -3.18 -9.27
C THR A 249 -16.81 -3.59 -10.54
N VAL A 250 -15.53 -3.94 -10.42
CA VAL A 250 -14.72 -4.55 -11.46
C VAL A 250 -14.24 -5.90 -10.93
N SER A 251 -14.52 -6.97 -11.68
CA SER A 251 -14.21 -8.32 -11.26
C SER A 251 -13.62 -9.10 -12.43
N ILE A 252 -12.47 -9.74 -12.19
CA ILE A 252 -11.78 -10.60 -13.14
C ILE A 252 -11.43 -11.90 -12.46
N GLY A 253 -11.42 -13.00 -13.21
CA GLY A 253 -10.89 -14.25 -12.73
C GLY A 253 -10.67 -15.25 -13.84
N SER A 254 -10.16 -16.41 -13.46
CA SER A 254 -9.90 -17.51 -14.38
C SER A 254 -10.18 -18.86 -13.76
N ILE A 255 -10.47 -19.83 -14.62
CA ILE A 255 -10.36 -21.27 -14.31
C ILE A 255 -9.30 -21.85 -15.25
N SER A 256 -8.34 -22.57 -14.70
CA SER A 256 -7.25 -23.22 -15.43
C SER A 256 -7.07 -24.66 -14.97
N LYS A 257 -6.48 -25.48 -15.83
CA LYS A 257 -5.96 -26.82 -15.53
C LYS A 257 -4.57 -26.95 -16.16
N GLN A 258 -3.85 -28.03 -15.88
CA GLN A 258 -2.50 -28.22 -16.43
C GLN A 258 -2.49 -28.06 -17.97
N GLY A 259 -1.65 -27.14 -18.46
CA GLY A 259 -1.46 -26.80 -19.86
C GLY A 259 -2.56 -25.93 -20.49
N GLU A 260 -3.65 -25.63 -19.79
CA GLU A 260 -4.85 -25.05 -20.41
C GLU A 260 -5.54 -24.00 -19.54
N LEU A 261 -5.86 -22.87 -20.15
CA LEU A 261 -6.75 -21.86 -19.59
C LEU A 261 -8.17 -22.16 -20.11
N LEU A 262 -9.12 -22.46 -19.22
CA LEU A 262 -10.50 -22.81 -19.58
C LEU A 262 -11.41 -21.59 -19.65
N TYR A 263 -11.16 -20.63 -18.77
CA TYR A 263 -11.90 -19.38 -18.67
C TYR A 263 -10.98 -18.27 -18.17
N ALA A 264 -11.13 -17.07 -18.74
CA ALA A 264 -10.55 -15.84 -18.22
C ALA A 264 -11.50 -14.68 -18.54
N GLY A 265 -12.12 -14.08 -17.53
CA GLY A 265 -13.20 -13.13 -17.75
C GLY A 265 -13.90 -12.62 -16.49
N PRO A 266 -15.03 -11.90 -16.66
CA PRO A 266 -15.78 -11.32 -15.56
C PRO A 266 -16.33 -12.35 -14.57
N THR A 267 -16.10 -12.11 -13.28
CA THR A 267 -16.57 -12.98 -12.20
C THR A 267 -17.56 -12.28 -11.29
N LYS A 268 -18.11 -13.00 -10.32
CA LYS A 268 -18.93 -12.43 -9.24
C LYS A 268 -18.47 -12.98 -7.89
N ALA A 269 -18.30 -12.11 -6.91
CA ALA A 269 -18.10 -12.49 -5.52
C ALA A 269 -19.27 -12.03 -4.64
N LYS A 270 -19.82 -12.96 -3.85
CA LYS A 270 -20.92 -12.70 -2.93
C LYS A 270 -20.57 -13.19 -1.52
N HIS A 271 -20.65 -12.28 -0.56
CA HIS A 271 -20.72 -12.64 0.87
C HIS A 271 -22.19 -12.95 1.17
N VAL A 272 -22.55 -14.23 1.08
CA VAL A 272 -23.92 -14.73 1.29
C VAL A 272 -24.38 -14.44 2.71
N GLU A 273 -23.49 -14.64 3.68
CA GLU A 273 -23.68 -14.29 5.08
C GLU A 273 -22.46 -13.55 5.61
N SER A 274 -22.67 -12.67 6.58
CA SER A 274 -21.60 -11.90 7.24
C SER A 274 -21.95 -11.62 8.69
N LYS A 275 -20.92 -11.46 9.52
CA LYS A 275 -21.04 -10.98 10.90
C LYS A 275 -20.35 -9.62 11.03
N PRO A 276 -20.89 -8.67 11.83
CA PRO A 276 -20.17 -7.43 12.10
C PRO A 276 -18.94 -7.70 12.97
N ASP A 277 -17.79 -7.17 12.57
CA ASP A 277 -16.59 -7.13 13.41
C ASP A 277 -16.88 -6.29 14.67
N LEU A 278 -16.54 -6.82 15.84
CA LEU A 278 -16.88 -6.19 17.12
C LEU A 278 -16.17 -4.85 17.36
N GLU A 279 -15.02 -4.62 16.73
CA GLU A 279 -14.23 -3.39 16.90
C GLU A 279 -14.57 -2.31 15.87
N CYS A 280 -14.85 -2.71 14.63
CA CYS A 280 -14.99 -1.77 13.51
C CYS A 280 -16.28 -1.93 12.71
N SER A 281 -17.11 -2.92 13.04
CA SER A 281 -18.41 -3.20 12.40
C SER A 281 -18.34 -3.53 10.90
N TRP A 282 -17.16 -3.86 10.37
CA TRP A 282 -17.05 -4.41 9.02
C TRP A 282 -17.83 -5.72 8.90
N PRO A 283 -18.49 -5.98 7.76
CA PRO A 283 -19.20 -7.23 7.53
C PRO A 283 -18.20 -8.35 7.19
N GLU A 284 -17.57 -8.93 8.20
CA GLU A 284 -16.68 -10.09 8.05
C GLU A 284 -17.49 -11.27 7.46
N PRO A 285 -17.08 -11.82 6.30
CA PRO A 285 -17.85 -12.86 5.62
C PRO A 285 -17.90 -14.16 6.44
N ARG A 286 -19.02 -14.88 6.30
CA ARG A 286 -19.27 -16.17 6.97
C ARG A 286 -19.67 -17.28 6.01
N ARG A 287 -20.39 -16.93 4.95
CA ARG A 287 -20.69 -17.82 3.83
C ARG A 287 -20.44 -17.07 2.55
N VAL A 288 -19.85 -17.73 1.56
CA VAL A 288 -19.44 -17.11 0.31
C VAL A 288 -19.92 -17.90 -0.90
N LEU A 289 -20.11 -17.19 -2.01
CA LEU A 289 -20.37 -17.74 -3.34
C LEU A 289 -19.49 -16.97 -4.34
N PHE A 290 -18.70 -17.71 -5.12
CA PHE A 290 -17.88 -17.21 -6.22
C PHE A 290 -18.33 -17.86 -7.51
N GLU A 291 -18.49 -17.06 -8.56
CA GLU A 291 -19.02 -17.52 -9.84
C GLU A 291 -18.15 -17.02 -11.00
N TRP A 292 -17.83 -17.93 -11.91
CA TRP A 292 -17.21 -17.66 -13.20
C TRP A 292 -18.23 -17.99 -14.28
N GLU A 293 -18.81 -16.96 -14.89
CA GLU A 293 -19.85 -17.13 -15.91
C GLU A 293 -19.49 -16.30 -17.14
N GLY A 294 -19.69 -16.86 -18.32
CA GLY A 294 -19.48 -16.13 -19.56
C GLY A 294 -19.09 -17.04 -20.72
N THR A 295 -18.12 -16.60 -21.51
CA THR A 295 -17.59 -17.37 -22.63
C THR A 295 -16.22 -17.94 -22.25
N GLY A 296 -16.08 -19.26 -22.39
CA GLY A 296 -14.83 -19.97 -22.20
C GLY A 296 -13.82 -19.67 -23.30
N THR A 297 -12.58 -20.13 -23.13
CA THR A 297 -11.51 -19.92 -24.11
C THR A 297 -11.77 -20.64 -25.43
N ASP A 298 -12.62 -21.68 -25.42
CA ASP A 298 -13.09 -22.41 -26.61
C ASP A 298 -14.27 -21.73 -27.33
N GLY A 299 -14.71 -20.56 -26.86
CA GLY A 299 -15.84 -19.81 -27.42
C GLY A 299 -17.22 -20.32 -26.99
N LYS A 300 -17.31 -21.35 -26.14
CA LYS A 300 -18.59 -21.90 -25.65
C LYS A 300 -19.03 -21.24 -24.34
N PRO A 301 -20.32 -21.34 -23.96
CA PRO A 301 -20.78 -20.93 -22.64
C PRO A 301 -20.00 -21.66 -21.54
N PHE A 302 -19.55 -20.91 -20.54
CA PHE A 302 -18.78 -21.40 -19.40
C PHE A 302 -19.48 -21.03 -18.10
N SER A 303 -19.51 -21.96 -17.15
CA SER A 303 -20.04 -21.75 -15.80
C SER A 303 -19.25 -22.60 -14.79
N ALA A 304 -18.74 -21.96 -13.75
CA ALA A 304 -18.14 -22.61 -12.61
C ALA A 304 -18.47 -21.86 -11.31
N SER A 305 -18.48 -22.56 -10.19
CA SER A 305 -18.71 -21.93 -8.89
C SER A 305 -17.96 -22.59 -7.74
N ILE A 306 -17.72 -21.80 -6.70
CA ILE A 306 -17.26 -22.24 -5.38
C ILE A 306 -18.19 -21.62 -4.35
N GLU A 307 -18.81 -22.45 -3.52
CA GLU A 307 -19.74 -22.01 -2.47
C GLU A 307 -19.45 -22.77 -1.17
N GLY A 308 -19.55 -22.08 -0.03
CA GLY A 308 -19.41 -22.73 1.27
C GLY A 308 -19.33 -21.77 2.44
N ASP A 309 -19.34 -22.35 3.64
CA ASP A 309 -19.16 -21.64 4.89
C ASP A 309 -17.68 -21.44 5.18
N LEU A 310 -17.28 -20.21 5.49
CA LEU A 310 -15.92 -19.89 5.87
C LEU A 310 -15.63 -20.38 7.29
N PRO A 311 -14.41 -20.89 7.56
CA PRO A 311 -13.99 -21.21 8.91
C PRO A 311 -13.83 -19.94 9.75
N GLU A 312 -13.30 -20.09 10.96
CA GLU A 312 -12.74 -18.93 11.64
C GLU A 312 -11.62 -18.33 10.78
N ARG A 313 -11.59 -17.00 10.69
CA ARG A 313 -10.56 -16.28 9.92
C ARG A 313 -9.17 -16.70 10.40
N THR A 314 -8.27 -16.87 9.44
CA THR A 314 -6.86 -17.17 9.69
C THR A 314 -6.15 -15.93 10.23
N ASP A 315 -6.39 -14.77 9.62
CA ASP A 315 -5.80 -13.49 10.06
C ASP A 315 -6.75 -12.29 9.89
N ARG A 316 -6.46 -11.19 10.57
CA ARG A 316 -7.07 -9.87 10.38
C ARG A 316 -5.98 -8.79 10.39
N VAL A 317 -5.56 -8.37 9.20
CA VAL A 317 -4.48 -7.41 9.01
C VAL A 317 -4.98 -5.98 9.18
N ASP A 318 -4.45 -5.22 10.14
CA ASP A 318 -4.66 -3.77 10.27
C ASP A 318 -3.68 -3.05 9.33
N VAL A 319 -4.18 -2.62 8.18
CA VAL A 319 -3.36 -1.99 7.14
C VAL A 319 -2.62 -0.76 7.68
N LEU A 320 -3.20 0.00 8.63
CA LEU A 320 -2.57 1.20 9.18
C LEU A 320 -1.44 0.88 10.18
N SER A 321 -1.50 -0.29 10.81
CA SER A 321 -0.48 -0.72 11.76
C SER A 321 0.84 -1.08 11.06
N HIS A 322 0.76 -1.54 9.81
CA HIS A 322 1.90 -1.94 8.99
C HIS A 322 2.52 -0.79 8.18
N ILE A 323 1.92 0.40 8.22
CA ILE A 323 2.47 1.59 7.57
C ILE A 323 3.61 2.16 8.45
N PRO A 324 4.83 2.33 7.91
CA PRO A 324 5.94 3.00 8.61
C PRO A 324 5.53 4.38 9.13
N GLY A 325 6.05 4.77 10.30
CA GLY A 325 5.59 5.97 11.03
C GLY A 325 5.58 7.28 10.22
N PHE A 326 6.44 7.41 9.22
CA PHE A 326 6.54 8.62 8.38
C PHE A 326 5.40 8.78 7.36
N ILE A 327 4.62 7.73 7.05
CA ILE A 327 3.48 7.77 6.11
C ILE A 327 2.14 8.02 6.84
N LYS A 328 2.09 7.88 8.16
CA LYS A 328 0.83 8.02 8.95
C LYS A 328 0.18 9.42 8.85
N THR A 329 0.96 10.45 8.53
CA THR A 329 0.46 11.81 8.28
C THR A 329 -0.31 11.94 6.96
N ILE A 330 -0.04 11.09 5.97
CA ILE A 330 -0.70 11.09 4.65
C ILE A 330 -2.08 10.39 4.70
N VAL A 331 -2.32 9.58 5.74
CA VAL A 331 -3.53 8.75 5.90
C VAL A 331 -4.57 9.40 6.83
N GLY A 332 -4.22 10.52 7.48
CA GLY A 332 -5.09 11.25 8.40
C GLY A 332 -6.38 11.82 7.80
N GLY A 333 -6.55 11.77 6.47
CA GLY A 333 -7.77 12.21 5.78
C GLY A 333 -8.68 11.09 5.27
N VAL A 334 -8.37 9.81 5.55
CA VAL A 334 -9.37 8.75 5.38
C VAL A 334 -10.38 8.86 6.52
N SER A 335 -11.57 9.35 6.20
CA SER A 335 -12.71 9.50 7.11
C SER A 335 -12.96 8.22 7.93
N GLY A 336 -12.51 8.18 9.18
CA GLY A 336 -13.03 7.36 10.29
C GLY A 336 -12.96 5.82 10.17
N ALA A 337 -12.66 5.27 9.00
CA ALA A 337 -12.64 3.85 8.72
C ALA A 337 -11.22 3.28 8.91
N ARG A 338 -11.10 2.21 9.71
CA ARG A 338 -9.86 1.44 9.85
C ARG A 338 -9.82 0.38 8.76
N PRO A 339 -8.94 0.47 7.76
CA PRO A 339 -8.85 -0.53 6.72
C PRO A 339 -8.37 -1.87 7.29
N PHE A 340 -9.11 -2.93 7.00
CA PHE A 340 -8.79 -4.29 7.42
C PHE A 340 -8.84 -5.26 6.25
N ILE A 341 -7.94 -6.24 6.26
CA ILE A 341 -7.96 -7.41 5.39
C ILE A 341 -8.28 -8.63 6.25
N TYR A 342 -9.41 -9.28 5.98
CA TYR A 342 -9.79 -10.54 6.60
C TYR A 342 -9.29 -11.68 5.72
N GLN A 343 -8.41 -12.53 6.26
CA GLN A 343 -7.80 -13.63 5.51
C GLN A 343 -8.34 -14.97 6.02
N PHE A 344 -8.63 -15.88 5.08
CA PHE A 344 -9.14 -17.21 5.37
C PHE A 344 -8.35 -18.23 4.56
N ASN A 345 -8.00 -19.33 5.21
CA ASN A 345 -7.33 -20.46 4.59
C ASN A 345 -8.10 -21.73 4.94
N THR A 346 -8.36 -22.57 3.95
CA THR A 346 -8.97 -23.90 4.14
C THR A 346 -8.17 -24.92 3.37
N LYS A 347 -8.13 -26.18 3.86
CA LYS A 347 -7.39 -27.26 3.22
C LYS A 347 -8.16 -27.91 2.05
N ASP A 348 -9.32 -28.47 2.33
CA ASP A 348 -10.11 -29.23 1.35
C ASP A 348 -11.63 -29.02 1.52
N GLN A 349 -12.00 -28.01 2.31
CA GLN A 349 -13.40 -27.73 2.68
C GLN A 349 -14.24 -27.27 1.48
N PHE A 350 -13.63 -26.55 0.54
CA PHE A 350 -14.32 -25.99 -0.61
C PHE A 350 -14.16 -26.89 -1.83
N LYS A 351 -15.20 -26.89 -2.69
CA LYS A 351 -15.21 -27.64 -3.94
C LYS A 351 -15.45 -26.70 -5.11
N LEU A 352 -14.65 -26.85 -6.16
CA LEU A 352 -14.94 -26.26 -7.46
C LEU A 352 -16.02 -27.10 -8.14
N LYS A 353 -17.10 -26.44 -8.57
CA LYS A 353 -18.14 -27.02 -9.42
C LYS A 353 -17.95 -26.53 -10.84
N LEU A 354 -17.76 -27.43 -11.79
CA LEU A 354 -17.57 -27.13 -13.22
C LEU A 354 -18.33 -28.17 -14.06
N GLY A 355 -19.52 -27.82 -14.55
CA GLY A 355 -20.42 -28.79 -15.18
C GLY A 355 -20.77 -29.91 -14.20
N ASP A 356 -20.52 -31.16 -14.59
CA ASP A 356 -20.74 -32.35 -13.75
C ASP A 356 -19.54 -32.67 -12.83
N VAL A 357 -18.46 -31.88 -12.89
CA VAL A 357 -17.27 -32.07 -12.07
C VAL A 357 -17.42 -31.30 -10.75
N GLU A 358 -17.23 -32.00 -9.63
CA GLU A 358 -16.99 -31.40 -8.32
C GLU A 358 -15.63 -31.86 -7.79
N GLU A 359 -14.70 -30.94 -7.54
CA GLU A 359 -13.35 -31.28 -7.05
C GLU A 359 -13.01 -30.49 -5.79
N PRO A 360 -12.68 -31.17 -4.66
CA PRO A 360 -12.25 -30.49 -3.44
C PRO A 360 -10.85 -29.88 -3.63
N GLY A 361 -10.61 -28.75 -2.97
CA GLY A 361 -9.32 -28.09 -3.03
C GLY A 361 -9.11 -27.09 -1.91
N GLN A 362 -7.88 -26.59 -1.89
CA GLN A 362 -7.41 -25.59 -0.96
C GLN A 362 -7.88 -24.21 -1.40
N LEU A 363 -8.36 -23.40 -0.46
CA LEU A 363 -8.85 -22.05 -0.71
C LEU A 363 -8.11 -21.06 0.19
N PHE A 364 -7.51 -20.05 -0.43
CA PHE A 364 -7.09 -18.83 0.22
C PHE A 364 -7.98 -17.67 -0.24
N LEU A 365 -8.50 -16.93 0.72
CA LEU A 365 -9.42 -15.83 0.48
C LEU A 365 -9.01 -14.59 1.27
N GLU A 366 -9.12 -13.43 0.64
CA GLU A 366 -9.05 -12.14 1.30
C GLU A 366 -10.32 -11.31 1.05
N ALA A 367 -10.89 -10.78 2.12
CA ALA A 367 -11.94 -9.77 2.07
C ALA A 367 -11.40 -8.47 2.67
N THR A 368 -11.22 -7.44 1.84
CA THR A 368 -10.66 -6.16 2.26
C THR A 368 -11.73 -5.11 2.35
N PHE A 369 -11.72 -4.31 3.43
CA PHE A 369 -12.58 -3.15 3.60
C PHE A 369 -11.73 -1.92 3.89
N ILE A 370 -11.92 -0.85 3.12
CA ILE A 370 -11.12 0.39 3.19
C ILE A 370 -12.01 1.56 3.58
N THR A 371 -13.12 1.77 2.86
CA THR A 371 -14.08 2.85 3.11
C THR A 371 -15.50 2.31 3.12
N MET A 372 -16.38 2.95 3.91
CA MET A 372 -17.77 2.52 4.04
C MET A 372 -18.54 2.79 2.73
N PRO A 373 -19.15 1.78 2.09
CA PRO A 373 -20.06 2.03 0.98
C PRO A 373 -21.33 2.72 1.49
N THR A 374 -21.88 3.66 0.71
CA THR A 374 -23.07 4.45 1.06
C THR A 374 -24.33 3.59 1.33
N THR A 375 -24.32 2.34 0.89
CA THR A 375 -25.41 1.36 1.02
C THR A 375 -25.40 0.58 2.34
N PHE A 376 -24.35 0.67 3.16
CA PHE A 376 -24.30 -0.03 4.45
C PHE A 376 -25.09 0.75 5.52
N LYS A 377 -26.27 0.23 5.88
CA LYS A 377 -26.99 0.67 7.08
C LYS A 377 -26.45 -0.13 8.28
N PRO A 378 -25.73 0.48 9.24
CA PRO A 378 -25.28 -0.25 10.41
C PRO A 378 -26.47 -0.82 11.19
N ILE A 379 -26.38 -2.10 11.56
CA ILE A 379 -27.41 -2.83 12.34
C ILE A 379 -27.54 -2.25 13.76
N PHE A 380 -26.54 -1.51 14.24
CA PHE A 380 -26.62 -0.71 15.45
C PHE A 380 -26.87 0.77 15.12
N ARG A 381 -28.15 1.18 15.13
CA ARG A 381 -28.46 2.55 15.54
C ARG A 381 -28.14 2.65 17.03
N ALA A 382 -27.19 3.50 17.40
CA ALA A 382 -27.07 3.95 18.78
C ALA A 382 -28.46 4.41 19.25
N HIS A 383 -29.04 3.72 20.23
CA HIS A 383 -30.34 4.06 20.78
C HIS A 383 -30.32 5.48 21.36
N PRO A 384 -31.23 6.37 20.94
CA PRO A 384 -31.53 7.55 21.73
C PRO A 384 -32.37 7.10 22.93
N SER A 385 -31.95 7.47 24.14
CA SER A 385 -32.76 7.23 25.34
C SER A 385 -34.10 7.99 25.26
N PRO A 386 -35.23 7.41 25.70
CA PRO A 386 -36.56 7.99 25.52
C PRO A 386 -36.85 9.16 26.48
N GLY A 387 -37.70 10.07 26.01
CA GLY A 387 -37.88 11.42 26.53
C GLY A 387 -38.57 11.60 27.88
N LYS A 388 -38.52 12.85 28.37
CA LYS A 388 -39.56 13.46 29.21
C LYS A 388 -39.63 14.98 29.00
N GLY A 389 -40.65 15.42 28.25
CA GLY A 389 -41.52 16.52 28.69
C GLY A 389 -41.35 17.94 28.10
N ARG A 390 -42.33 18.29 27.24
CA ARG A 390 -43.09 19.56 27.10
C ARG A 390 -42.52 20.78 26.34
N GLY A 391 -43.21 21.13 25.25
CA GLY A 391 -43.84 22.46 25.10
C GLY A 391 -43.35 23.40 23.98
N MET A 392 -44.13 23.43 22.88
CA MET A 392 -44.48 24.58 21.99
C MET A 392 -43.46 25.68 21.63
N GLY A 393 -43.35 25.95 20.32
CA GLY A 393 -43.15 27.32 19.80
C GLY A 393 -42.13 27.47 18.68
N ASN A 394 -42.60 27.87 17.50
CA ASN A 394 -41.81 28.34 16.36
C ASN A 394 -40.72 29.36 16.75
N VAL A 395 -39.57 29.30 16.06
CA VAL A 395 -38.96 30.38 15.25
C VAL A 395 -37.52 29.96 14.93
N PHE A 396 -37.22 29.84 13.62
CA PHE A 396 -35.87 29.72 13.13
C PHE A 396 -35.02 30.92 13.59
N ARG A 397 -34.11 30.68 14.54
CA ARG A 397 -32.92 31.51 14.72
C ARG A 397 -31.69 30.63 14.54
N ARG A 398 -30.91 30.91 13.48
CA ARG A 398 -29.54 30.40 13.35
C ARG A 398 -28.77 30.80 14.60
N GLN A 399 -28.56 29.87 15.52
CA GLN A 399 -27.55 30.04 16.55
C GLN A 399 -26.19 29.87 15.87
N ARG A 400 -25.40 30.95 15.82
CA ARG A 400 -23.94 30.82 15.75
C ARG A 400 -23.55 29.84 16.87
N LYS A 401 -22.80 28.78 16.55
CA LYS A 401 -22.17 27.94 17.57
C LYS A 401 -21.35 28.85 18.48
N LEU A 402 -21.84 29.13 19.69
CA LEU A 402 -20.99 29.63 20.75
C LEU A 402 -19.88 28.59 20.96
N ALA A 403 -18.63 29.05 21.06
CA ALA A 403 -17.50 28.21 21.39
C ALA A 403 -17.74 27.57 22.77
N LYS A 404 -18.15 26.30 22.78
CA LYS A 404 -18.01 25.46 23.97
C LYS A 404 -16.52 25.28 24.23
N ASP A 405 -16.12 25.35 25.50
CA ASP A 405 -14.76 25.08 25.96
C ASP A 405 -14.27 23.75 25.35
N ASN A 406 -13.42 23.82 24.32
CA ASN A 406 -12.98 22.67 23.53
C ASN A 406 -12.28 21.61 24.40
N ILE A 407 -11.80 22.01 25.57
CA ILE A 407 -11.16 21.11 26.54
C ILE A 407 -12.12 20.02 27.05
N LEU A 408 -13.43 20.32 27.13
CA LEU A 408 -14.44 19.33 27.55
C LEU A 408 -14.77 18.31 26.46
N ALA A 409 -14.37 18.57 25.20
CA ALA A 409 -14.45 17.59 24.12
C ALA A 409 -13.45 16.43 24.31
N ILE A 410 -12.41 16.61 25.13
CA ILE A 410 -11.54 15.52 25.55
C ILE A 410 -12.35 14.60 26.48
N SER A 411 -12.75 13.45 25.94
CA SER A 411 -13.59 12.50 26.66
C SER A 411 -12.86 11.87 27.85
N LYS A 412 -13.62 11.50 28.90
CA LYS A 412 -13.07 10.72 30.03
C LYS A 412 -12.47 9.38 29.55
N ALA A 413 -12.99 8.82 28.45
CA ALA A 413 -12.47 7.60 27.84
C ALA A 413 -11.07 7.80 27.24
N SER A 414 -10.80 8.96 26.62
CA SER A 414 -9.48 9.31 26.09
C SER A 414 -8.45 9.43 27.21
N ILE A 415 -8.82 10.10 28.31
CA ILE A 415 -7.98 10.22 29.53
C ILE A 415 -7.71 8.84 30.14
N ARG A 416 -8.72 7.95 30.20
CA ARG A 416 -8.51 6.57 30.64
C ARG A 416 -7.54 5.81 29.73
N LYS A 417 -7.70 5.88 28.41
CA LYS A 417 -6.79 5.21 27.46
C LYS A 417 -5.34 5.65 27.67
N LEU A 418 -5.11 6.93 27.90
CA LEU A 418 -3.78 7.47 28.20
C LEU A 418 -3.23 6.94 29.53
N ALA A 419 -4.02 7.03 30.60
CA ALA A 419 -3.64 6.55 31.92
C ALA A 419 -3.31 5.04 31.94
N ARG A 420 -4.05 4.22 31.16
CA ARG A 420 -3.78 2.79 31.02
C ARG A 420 -2.44 2.50 30.37
N ARG A 421 -2.03 3.30 29.38
CA ARG A 421 -0.69 3.19 28.76
C ARG A 421 0.43 3.54 29.75
N GLY A 422 0.15 4.39 30.73
CA GLY A 422 1.04 4.67 31.86
C GLY A 422 0.93 3.67 33.03
N GLY A 423 0.25 2.54 32.86
CA GLY A 423 0.11 1.51 33.90
C GLY A 423 -0.94 1.79 35.00
N ILE A 424 -1.73 2.87 34.88
CA ILE A 424 -2.69 3.26 35.92
C ILE A 424 -3.94 2.37 35.88
N ARG A 425 -4.22 1.66 36.99
CA ARG A 425 -5.31 0.67 37.05
C ARG A 425 -6.67 1.23 37.51
N ARG A 426 -6.72 2.31 38.28
CA ARG A 426 -7.95 2.98 38.74
C ARG A 426 -7.71 4.50 38.76
N ILE A 427 -8.74 5.28 38.47
CA ILE A 427 -8.67 6.74 38.38
C ILE A 427 -9.84 7.32 39.18
N GLN A 428 -9.56 8.26 40.09
CA GLN A 428 -10.57 8.99 40.85
C GLN A 428 -11.34 9.98 39.95
N SER A 429 -12.57 10.34 40.32
CA SER A 429 -13.45 11.18 39.50
C SER A 429 -12.89 12.58 39.25
N GLU A 430 -12.16 13.11 40.21
CA GLU A 430 -11.62 14.48 40.24
C GLU A 430 -10.45 14.61 39.25
N PHE A 431 -9.71 13.52 39.03
CA PHE A 431 -8.53 13.49 38.15
C PHE A 431 -8.87 13.77 36.68
N TYR A 432 -10.10 13.55 36.23
CA TYR A 432 -10.48 13.85 34.84
C TYR A 432 -10.46 15.34 34.54
N ASP A 433 -10.83 16.16 35.52
CA ASP A 433 -10.87 17.60 35.35
C ASP A 433 -9.47 18.19 35.60
N GLU A 434 -8.71 17.62 36.53
CA GLU A 434 -7.27 17.88 36.70
C GLU A 434 -6.48 17.65 35.40
N ALA A 435 -6.65 16.48 34.76
CA ALA A 435 -5.94 16.15 33.52
C ALA A 435 -6.28 17.11 32.38
N ARG A 436 -7.55 17.56 32.29
CA ARG A 436 -7.97 18.58 31.32
C ARG A 436 -7.37 19.94 31.65
N ALA A 437 -7.34 20.32 32.92
CA ALA A 437 -6.69 21.54 33.36
C ALA A 437 -5.19 21.52 33.00
N SER A 438 -4.48 20.41 33.25
CA SER A 438 -3.07 20.27 32.89
C SER A 438 -2.82 20.39 31.39
N ILE A 439 -3.67 19.77 30.54
CA ILE A 439 -3.58 19.89 29.08
C ILE A 439 -3.81 21.33 28.63
N LYS A 440 -4.81 22.01 29.21
CA LYS A 440 -5.12 23.41 28.91
C LYS A 440 -3.96 24.30 29.32
N THR A 441 -3.42 24.14 30.53
CA THR A 441 -2.25 24.89 31.02
C THR A 441 -1.04 24.70 30.12
N TYR A 442 -0.72 23.45 29.75
CA TYR A 442 0.40 23.16 28.87
C TYR A 442 0.27 23.84 27.50
N LEU A 443 -0.91 23.77 26.88
CA LEU A 443 -1.18 24.45 25.61
C LEU A 443 -1.09 25.97 25.75
N THR A 444 -1.65 26.53 26.83
CA THR A 444 -1.56 27.96 27.13
C THR A 444 -0.10 28.42 27.26
N THR A 445 0.75 27.65 27.93
CA THR A 445 2.19 27.95 28.05
C THR A 445 2.88 27.99 26.68
N ILE A 446 2.59 27.03 25.80
CA ILE A 446 3.15 27.01 24.44
C ILE A 446 2.66 28.23 23.65
N LEU A 447 1.37 28.54 23.71
CA LEU A 447 0.78 29.68 23.00
C LEU A 447 1.34 31.02 23.49
N HIS A 448 1.49 31.23 24.81
CA HIS A 448 2.12 32.43 25.34
C HIS A 448 3.55 32.61 24.82
N ARG A 449 4.31 31.52 24.71
CA ARG A 449 5.68 31.60 24.21
C ARG A 449 5.74 31.86 22.71
N ILE A 450 4.83 31.29 21.93
CA ILE A 450 4.67 31.61 20.51
C ILE A 450 4.32 33.10 20.35
N VAL A 451 3.41 33.63 21.16
CA VAL A 451 3.07 35.06 21.14
C VAL A 451 4.28 35.92 21.51
N GLN A 452 5.05 35.55 22.53
CA GLN A 452 6.29 36.24 22.87
C GLN A 452 7.31 36.23 21.73
N ILE A 453 7.45 35.11 21.01
CA ILE A 453 8.33 35.01 19.83
C ILE A 453 7.84 36.00 18.76
N LEU A 454 6.55 35.99 18.44
CA LEU A 454 5.94 36.88 17.45
C LEU A 454 6.03 38.37 17.80
N GLU A 455 6.00 38.69 19.10
CA GLU A 455 6.19 40.05 19.63
C GLU A 455 7.67 40.45 19.67
N SER A 456 8.58 39.49 19.87
CA SER A 456 10.04 39.71 19.88
C SER A 456 10.67 39.77 18.49
N ASP A 457 10.00 39.23 17.46
CA ASP A 457 10.39 39.27 16.04
C ASP A 457 10.29 40.67 15.40
N GLY A 458 10.21 41.72 16.24
CA GLY A 458 10.46 43.10 15.83
C GLY A 458 11.95 43.30 15.48
N PRO A 459 12.29 44.36 14.73
CA PRO A 459 13.63 44.52 14.18
C PRO A 459 14.72 44.57 15.27
N ILE A 460 15.66 43.64 15.20
CA ILE A 460 16.92 43.64 15.96
C ILE A 460 18.00 44.24 15.07
N TYR A 461 17.96 45.56 14.87
CA TYR A 461 19.00 46.48 14.37
C TYR A 461 18.33 47.88 14.52
N GLU A 462 18.75 48.86 15.31
CA GLU A 462 19.98 49.23 16.02
C GLU A 462 19.59 50.05 17.28
N VAL A 463 20.50 50.13 18.25
CA VAL A 463 20.41 50.95 19.48
C VAL A 463 20.37 52.47 19.19
N GLU A 464 20.37 52.89 17.92
CA GLU A 464 20.44 54.31 17.52
C GLU A 464 19.11 54.91 17.02
N THR A 465 18.01 54.14 16.97
CA THR A 465 16.71 54.67 16.51
C THR A 465 15.64 54.69 17.61
N MET A 466 15.95 55.23 18.80
CA MET A 466 14.93 55.49 19.85
C MET A 466 14.06 56.75 19.61
N MET A 467 13.89 57.20 18.36
CA MET A 467 13.10 58.40 18.01
C MET A 467 12.23 58.18 16.76
N ARG A 468 11.53 57.05 16.63
CA ARG A 468 10.44 56.89 15.66
C ARG A 468 9.17 56.39 16.35
N GLN A 469 8.20 57.29 16.48
CA GLN A 469 6.86 57.05 17.03
C GLN A 469 5.95 56.18 16.14
N ASN A 470 6.46 55.12 15.50
CA ASN A 470 5.62 54.16 14.76
C ASN A 470 6.40 52.85 14.50
N VAL A 471 6.55 52.03 15.54
CA VAL A 471 6.96 50.63 15.35
C VAL A 471 5.75 49.86 14.81
N GLU A 472 5.71 49.65 13.50
CA GLU A 472 4.63 48.91 12.86
C GLU A 472 4.81 47.38 12.98
N LYS A 473 3.89 46.80 13.77
CA LYS A 473 3.30 45.45 13.71
C LYS A 473 4.25 44.25 13.90
N SER A 474 4.14 43.66 15.09
CA SER A 474 4.46 42.25 15.38
C SER A 474 3.85 41.30 14.34
N ARG A 475 4.58 40.21 14.05
CA ARG A 475 4.16 39.21 13.08
C ARG A 475 2.87 38.53 13.56
N LYS A 476 1.84 38.51 12.70
CA LYS A 476 0.51 37.96 13.04
C LYS A 476 0.29 36.50 12.64
N VAL A 477 1.24 35.91 11.92
CA VAL A 477 1.15 34.55 11.37
C VAL A 477 2.16 33.66 12.08
N VAL A 478 1.67 32.61 12.72
CA VAL A 478 2.50 31.57 13.34
C VAL A 478 3.10 30.70 12.24
N LYS A 479 4.43 30.55 12.25
CA LYS A 479 5.18 29.64 11.39
C LYS A 479 5.50 28.36 12.16
N VAL A 480 5.89 27.32 11.42
CA VAL A 480 6.36 26.04 11.98
C VAL A 480 7.57 26.27 12.89
N GLU A 481 8.48 27.15 12.50
CA GLU A 481 9.66 27.58 13.27
C GLU A 481 9.31 28.06 14.68
N ASP A 482 8.27 28.89 14.84
CA ASP A 482 7.88 29.44 16.15
C ASP A 482 7.42 28.35 17.11
N VAL A 483 6.70 27.37 16.57
CA VAL A 483 6.20 26.23 17.33
C VAL A 483 7.37 25.35 17.76
N VAL A 484 8.31 25.08 16.85
CA VAL A 484 9.51 24.30 17.13
C VAL A 484 10.40 25.00 18.16
N PHE A 485 10.61 26.32 18.02
CA PHE A 485 11.42 27.12 18.93
C PHE A 485 10.78 27.22 20.32
N ALA A 486 9.47 27.47 20.41
CA ALA A 486 8.74 27.52 21.68
C ALA A 486 8.84 26.19 22.45
N LEU A 487 8.70 25.06 21.74
CA LEU A 487 8.78 23.72 22.33
C LEU A 487 10.21 23.33 22.71
N LYS A 488 11.21 23.67 21.88
CA LYS A 488 12.63 23.46 22.19
C LYS A 488 13.01 24.17 23.48
N GLY A 489 12.58 25.43 23.64
CA GLY A 489 12.83 26.16 24.86
C GLY A 489 12.11 25.60 26.10
N LEU A 490 11.12 24.71 25.94
CA LEU A 490 10.47 23.96 27.03
C LEU A 490 11.14 22.59 27.27
N GLY A 491 12.28 22.31 26.60
CA GLY A 491 12.98 21.03 26.66
C GLY A 491 12.23 19.90 25.93
N LYS A 492 11.38 20.22 24.95
CA LYS A 492 10.56 19.26 24.20
C LYS A 492 10.85 19.38 22.70
N THR A 493 11.83 18.62 22.22
CA THR A 493 12.16 18.57 20.78
C THR A 493 11.23 17.64 20.02
N ILE A 494 10.72 18.06 18.86
CA ILE A 494 9.93 17.22 17.96
C ILE A 494 10.88 16.57 16.94
N TYR A 495 10.85 15.24 16.87
CA TYR A 495 11.63 14.46 15.90
C TYR A 495 11.22 14.81 14.45
N GLY A 496 12.20 14.97 13.55
CA GLY A 496 11.98 15.41 12.16
C GLY A 496 12.10 16.92 11.91
N PHE A 497 12.31 17.72 12.97
CA PHE A 497 12.52 19.17 12.89
C PHE A 497 13.93 19.60 13.36
N GLY A 498 14.88 18.67 13.44
CA GLY A 498 16.25 18.92 13.96
C GLY A 498 17.18 19.69 13.01
N TRP A 499 16.83 19.83 11.72
CA TRP A 499 17.63 20.54 10.73
C TRP A 499 17.57 22.07 10.86
N TYR A 500 16.63 22.60 11.65
CA TYR A 500 16.59 24.02 12.03
C TYR A 500 17.79 24.46 12.88
N ASP A 501 18.51 23.52 13.51
CA ASP A 501 19.71 23.81 14.32
C ASP A 501 21.00 23.87 13.49
N SER A 502 21.03 23.28 12.30
CA SER A 502 22.22 23.18 11.45
C SER A 502 22.34 24.29 10.41
N GLY A 503 21.33 25.15 10.25
CA GLY A 503 21.33 26.23 9.25
C GLY A 503 21.34 25.79 7.78
N ALA A 504 21.33 24.48 7.51
CA ALA A 504 21.35 23.92 6.17
C ALA A 504 19.93 23.46 5.77
N GLU A 505 19.30 24.20 4.86
CA GLU A 505 18.15 23.68 4.13
C GLU A 505 18.59 22.51 3.23
N PRO A 506 17.80 21.43 3.12
CA PRO A 506 18.09 20.36 2.17
C PRO A 506 17.93 20.90 0.75
N VAL A 507 19.05 21.05 0.04
CA VAL A 507 19.09 21.57 -1.33
C VAL A 507 18.42 20.59 -2.29
N ALA A 508 17.32 21.00 -2.91
CA ALA A 508 16.69 20.28 -4.00
C ALA A 508 17.55 20.39 -5.27
N GLY A 509 18.30 19.33 -5.59
CA GLY A 509 19.15 19.27 -6.79
C GLY A 509 18.34 19.26 -8.08
N ARG A 510 18.36 20.37 -8.81
CA ARG A 510 17.86 20.47 -10.20
C ARG A 510 19.01 20.15 -11.14
N VAL A 511 19.16 18.91 -11.58
CA VAL A 511 20.20 18.55 -12.57
C VAL A 511 19.74 18.93 -13.97
N SER A 512 20.34 20.00 -14.49
CA SER A 512 20.29 20.37 -15.91
C SER A 512 21.17 19.40 -16.71
N ARG A 513 20.60 18.86 -17.80
CA ARG A 513 21.27 17.98 -18.75
C ARG A 513 22.29 18.80 -19.56
N ARG A 514 23.59 18.74 -19.23
CA ARG A 514 24.67 19.16 -20.14
C ARG A 514 25.98 18.43 -19.84
N THR A 515 26.37 17.58 -20.80
CA THR A 515 27.73 17.20 -21.24
C THR A 515 28.82 17.03 -20.17
N LEU A 516 29.22 15.77 -19.98
CA LEU A 516 30.43 15.34 -19.27
C LEU A 516 31.69 16.02 -19.82
N PRO A 517 32.64 16.45 -18.97
CA PRO A 517 34.00 16.76 -19.39
C PRO A 517 34.74 15.47 -19.75
N LYS A 518 35.47 15.47 -20.86
CA LYS A 518 36.41 14.40 -21.22
C LYS A 518 37.64 14.50 -20.30
N ASP A 519 38.01 13.37 -19.70
CA ASP A 519 39.28 13.20 -19.00
C ASP A 519 40.45 13.38 -19.96
N SER A 520 41.40 14.21 -19.52
CA SER A 520 42.72 14.42 -20.09
C SER A 520 43.69 13.38 -19.53
N SER A 521 44.18 12.48 -20.38
CA SER A 521 45.60 12.06 -20.40
C SER A 521 45.85 11.12 -21.58
N ASN A 522 46.18 11.71 -22.73
CA ASN A 522 47.23 11.13 -23.56
C ASN A 522 47.85 12.27 -24.36
N SER A 523 49.11 12.56 -24.03
CA SER A 523 49.96 13.53 -24.69
C SER A 523 50.68 12.85 -25.84
N GLU A 524 50.34 13.23 -27.06
CA GLU A 524 51.18 13.08 -28.24
C GLU A 524 51.07 14.39 -29.02
N ASP A 525 52.13 15.20 -28.96
CA ASP A 525 52.47 16.14 -30.03
C ASP A 525 53.97 15.96 -30.27
N GLU A 526 54.29 15.49 -31.47
CA GLU A 526 55.60 15.55 -32.07
C GLU A 526 55.96 17.01 -32.38
N GLU A 527 57.18 17.44 -32.04
CA GLU A 527 58.03 18.20 -32.97
C GLU A 527 59.50 18.16 -32.51
N ASN A 528 60.34 17.56 -33.38
CA ASN A 528 61.76 17.81 -33.67
C ASN A 528 62.72 18.20 -32.52
N ILE A 529 63.81 17.44 -32.36
CA ILE A 529 65.21 17.89 -32.55
C ILE A 529 66.15 16.67 -32.63
N ASP A 530 67.17 16.86 -33.44
CA ASP A 530 68.24 16.01 -33.95
C ASP A 530 69.08 15.16 -32.98
N GLU A 531 69.75 14.19 -33.64
CA GLU A 531 71.09 13.65 -33.37
C GLU A 531 71.36 12.67 -32.21
N SER A 532 71.54 11.41 -32.65
CA SER A 532 72.81 10.66 -32.60
C SER A 532 73.03 9.56 -31.53
N SER A 533 73.47 8.44 -32.10
CA SER A 533 74.43 7.43 -31.61
C SER A 533 73.99 6.39 -30.57
N ASP A 534 74.15 5.14 -31.03
CA ASP A 534 74.77 4.00 -30.33
C ASP A 534 74.07 3.42 -29.08
N ALA A 535 74.07 2.12 -28.81
CA ALA A 535 74.44 0.89 -29.48
C ALA A 535 74.12 -0.21 -28.47
N SER A 536 73.81 -1.43 -28.94
CA SER A 536 74.00 -2.73 -28.22
C SER A 536 73.16 -2.92 -26.94
N SER A 537 72.71 -4.10 -26.52
CA SER A 537 72.84 -5.51 -26.89
C SER A 537 72.01 -6.24 -25.81
N ASP A 538 71.44 -7.41 -26.15
CA ASP A 538 71.41 -8.67 -25.35
C ASP A 538 71.06 -8.60 -23.84
N GLU A 539 70.37 -9.51 -23.19
CA GLU A 539 69.84 -10.85 -23.43
C GLU A 539 69.04 -11.20 -22.13
N ASP A 540 68.40 -12.37 -22.16
CA ASP A 540 68.15 -13.22 -20.99
C ASP A 540 67.05 -12.91 -19.94
N SER A 541 65.94 -13.63 -20.12
CA SER A 541 65.60 -14.90 -19.44
C SER A 541 65.63 -15.02 -17.90
N LEU A 542 64.81 -15.99 -17.44
CA LEU A 542 64.66 -16.59 -16.09
C LEU A 542 63.58 -15.93 -15.20
N VAL A 543 62.38 -16.52 -15.11
CA VAL A 543 61.95 -17.68 -14.29
C VAL A 543 61.74 -17.32 -12.81
N GLY A 544 60.52 -17.59 -12.32
CA GLY A 544 60.12 -17.54 -10.92
C GLY A 544 58.62 -17.45 -10.78
#